data_AF-A0A6L3X356-F1
#
_entry.id   AF-A0A6L3X356-F1
#
_cell.length_a   1.000
_cell.length_b   1.000
_cell.length_c   1.000
_cell.angle_alpha   90.00
_cell.angle_beta   90.00
_cell.angle_gamma   90.00
#
_symmetry.space_group_name_H-M   'P 1'
#
loop_
_entity.id
_entity.type
_entity.pdbx_description
1 polymer ?
#
loop_
_entity_poly.entity_id
_entity_poly.type
_entity_poly.pdbx_seq_one_letter_code
_entity_poly.pdbx_strand_id
1 'polypeptide(L)'
;LWQAVTRASRRAWHKQELWPGTGNRESFRRSFLSKDSIIIWTIKTWRSNRKRYEADIQNPQYAHIRFLRITRRQDAERLITSLKSRR
;
A
#
# COMPACT_ATOMS: atom_id res chain seq x y z
N LEU A 1 -0.35 4.14 6.03
CA LEU A 1 0.96 4.80 5.85
C LEU A 1 1.99 4.27 6.84
N TRP A 2 1.79 4.44 8.16
CA TRP A 2 2.72 3.97 9.19
C TRP A 2 3.06 2.48 9.08
N GLN A 3 2.08 1.59 8.93
CA GLN A 3 2.35 0.15 8.75
C GLN A 3 3.16 -0.18 7.47
N ALA A 4 2.95 0.58 6.38
CA ALA A 4 3.68 0.37 5.13
C ALA A 4 5.14 0.84 5.29
N VAL A 5 5.34 2.00 5.93
CA VAL A 5 6.67 2.54 6.26
C VAL A 5 7.40 1.60 7.22
N THR A 6 6.79 1.15 8.32
CA THR A 6 7.42 0.24 9.29
C THR A 6 7.78 -1.11 8.67
N ARG A 7 6.90 -1.68 7.82
CA ARG A 7 7.20 -2.94 7.11
C ARG A 7 8.30 -2.76 6.07
N ALA A 8 8.31 -1.64 5.34
CA ALA A 8 9.38 -1.31 4.42
C ALA A 8 10.71 -1.14 5.19
N SER A 9 10.73 -0.38 6.30
CA SER A 9 11.93 -0.14 7.12
C SER A 9 12.47 -1.44 7.68
N ARG A 10 11.60 -2.32 8.20
CA ARG A 10 11.99 -3.63 8.73
C ARG A 10 12.55 -4.57 7.65
N ARG A 11 11.96 -4.60 6.46
CA ARG A 11 12.50 -5.37 5.31
C ARG A 11 13.86 -4.84 4.87
N ALA A 12 13.98 -3.53 4.77
CA ALA A 12 15.20 -2.90 4.30
C ALA A 12 16.34 -3.00 5.33
N TRP A 13 16.02 -3.07 6.64
CA TRP A 13 16.99 -3.37 7.69
C TRP A 13 17.51 -4.81 7.63
N HIS A 14 16.65 -5.77 7.24
CA HIS A 14 17.00 -7.19 7.21
C HIS A 14 17.87 -7.62 6.03
N LYS A 15 18.15 -6.74 5.04
CA LYS A 15 18.97 -7.03 3.84
C LYS A 15 18.67 -8.40 3.20
N GLN A 16 17.43 -8.85 3.26
CA GLN A 16 17.03 -10.12 2.67
C GLN A 16 16.87 -9.94 1.17
N GLU A 17 17.46 -10.87 0.43
CA GLU A 17 17.23 -11.00 -1.00
C GLU A 17 15.72 -11.17 -1.22
N LEU A 18 15.12 -10.30 -2.01
CA LEU A 18 13.65 -10.29 -2.18
C LEU A 18 13.17 -11.61 -2.83
N TRP A 19 14.05 -12.23 -3.61
CA TRP A 19 13.87 -13.51 -4.29
C TRP A 19 15.20 -14.26 -4.27
N PRO A 20 15.29 -15.44 -3.63
CA PRO A 20 16.53 -16.23 -3.59
C PRO A 20 17.06 -16.52 -4.99
N GLY A 21 18.33 -16.22 -5.26
CA GLY A 21 19.00 -16.53 -6.52
C GLY A 21 18.86 -15.46 -7.61
N THR A 22 18.30 -14.29 -7.31
CA THR A 22 18.17 -13.18 -8.27
C THR A 22 19.21 -12.06 -8.05
N GLY A 23 19.98 -12.12 -6.95
CA GLY A 23 20.89 -11.06 -6.54
C GLY A 23 20.18 -9.76 -6.15
N ASN A 24 18.85 -9.75 -6.12
CA ASN A 24 18.03 -8.54 -5.99
C ASN A 24 17.98 -8.10 -4.51
N ARG A 25 19.04 -7.40 -4.11
CA ARG A 25 19.22 -6.79 -2.80
C ARG A 25 18.72 -5.35 -2.85
N GLU A 26 17.52 -5.08 -2.33
CA GLU A 26 17.03 -3.71 -2.18
C GLU A 26 18.01 -2.91 -1.31
N SER A 27 18.73 -1.98 -1.95
CA SER A 27 19.65 -1.09 -1.27
C SER A 27 18.83 -0.06 -0.50
N PHE A 28 18.77 -0.21 0.84
CA PHE A 28 18.13 0.72 1.79
C PHE A 28 18.29 2.20 1.41
N ARG A 29 19.47 2.58 0.93
CA ARG A 29 19.79 3.96 0.52
C ARG A 29 18.98 4.46 -0.69
N ARG A 30 18.66 3.60 -1.66
CA ARG A 30 17.82 3.95 -2.82
C ARG A 30 16.33 3.98 -2.49
N SER A 31 15.85 3.09 -1.61
CA SER A 31 14.42 3.05 -1.25
C SER A 31 14.03 4.04 -0.14
N PHE A 32 14.99 4.53 0.68
CA PHE A 32 14.73 5.41 1.83
C PHE A 32 15.33 6.82 1.71
N LEU A 33 16.51 6.99 1.08
CA LEU A 33 17.33 8.20 1.20
C LEU A 33 17.66 8.91 -0.13
N SER A 34 17.18 8.42 -1.27
CA SER A 34 17.33 9.12 -2.56
C SER A 34 16.16 10.09 -2.80
N LYS A 35 16.35 11.10 -3.66
CA LYS A 35 15.27 11.99 -4.13
C LYS A 35 14.15 11.20 -4.87
N ASP A 36 14.45 9.99 -5.35
CA ASP A 36 13.52 9.03 -5.96
C ASP A 36 12.95 7.99 -4.98
N SER A 37 13.15 8.20 -3.67
CA SER A 37 12.63 7.31 -2.63
C SER A 37 11.11 7.18 -2.74
N ILE A 38 10.64 5.94 -2.94
CA ILE A 38 9.22 5.57 -2.95
C ILE A 38 8.51 6.10 -1.70
N ILE A 39 9.22 6.22 -0.57
CA ILE A 39 8.67 6.72 0.70
C ILE A 39 8.45 8.23 0.66
N ILE A 40 9.44 9.00 0.19
CA ILE A 40 9.30 10.45 0.02
C ILE A 40 8.19 10.74 -0.99
N TRP A 41 8.18 10.02 -2.11
CA TRP A 41 7.11 10.12 -3.09
C TRP A 41 5.74 9.80 -2.47
N THR A 42 5.63 8.70 -1.72
CA THR A 42 4.37 8.31 -1.06
C THR A 42 3.91 9.38 -0.07
N ILE A 43 4.80 9.96 0.73
CA ILE A 43 4.45 11.03 1.67
C ILE A 43 3.94 12.27 0.92
N LYS A 44 4.64 12.67 -0.15
CA LYS A 44 4.26 13.82 -0.99
C LYS A 44 2.92 13.61 -1.69
N THR A 45 2.68 12.43 -2.25
CA THR A 45 1.47 12.14 -3.02
C THR A 45 0.29 11.70 -2.18
N TRP A 46 0.50 11.30 -0.91
CA TRP A 46 -0.57 10.75 -0.06
C TRP A 46 -1.78 11.68 0.08
N ARG A 47 -1.57 12.97 0.32
CA ARG A 47 -2.68 13.94 0.48
C ARG A 47 -3.46 14.13 -0.82
N SER A 48 -2.75 14.30 -1.94
CA SER A 48 -3.36 14.47 -3.26
C SER A 48 -4.13 13.22 -3.70
N ASN A 49 -3.50 12.05 -3.59
CA ASN A 49 -4.13 10.78 -3.91
C ASN A 49 -5.37 10.53 -3.04
N ARG A 50 -5.31 10.84 -1.74
CA ARG A 50 -6.46 10.71 -0.85
C ARG A 50 -7.64 11.55 -1.33
N LYS A 51 -7.42 12.82 -1.70
CA LYS A 51 -8.46 13.71 -2.22
C LYS A 51 -9.03 13.20 -3.54
N ARG A 52 -8.19 12.69 -4.45
CA ARG A 52 -8.62 12.11 -5.72
C ARG A 52 -9.51 10.88 -5.51
N TYR A 53 -9.08 9.93 -4.71
CA TYR A 53 -9.88 8.72 -4.43
C TYR A 53 -11.21 9.06 -3.72
N GLU A 54 -11.23 10.07 -2.86
CA GLU A 54 -12.47 10.52 -2.23
C GLU A 54 -13.45 11.13 -3.24
N ALA A 55 -12.94 11.90 -4.22
CA ALA A 55 -13.75 12.38 -5.33
C ALA A 55 -14.24 11.24 -6.25
N ASP A 56 -13.38 10.27 -6.55
CA ASP A 56 -13.75 9.11 -7.39
C ASP A 56 -14.86 8.26 -6.74
N ILE A 57 -14.82 8.09 -5.41
CA ILE A 57 -15.88 7.37 -4.68
C ILE A 57 -17.25 8.05 -4.81
N GLN A 58 -17.28 9.39 -4.90
CA GLN A 58 -18.50 10.17 -5.03
C GLN A 58 -18.89 10.44 -6.49
N ASN A 59 -18.07 10.01 -7.45
CA ASN A 59 -18.30 10.29 -8.86
C ASN A 59 -19.38 9.34 -9.41
N PRO A 60 -20.50 9.86 -9.96
CA PRO A 60 -21.55 9.06 -10.57
C PRO A 60 -21.05 8.12 -11.69
N GLN A 61 -19.98 8.51 -12.40
CA GLN A 61 -19.35 7.68 -13.43
C GLN A 61 -18.89 6.32 -12.89
N TYR A 62 -18.48 6.27 -11.62
CA TYR A 62 -18.00 5.06 -10.96
C TYR A 62 -19.04 4.42 -10.05
N ALA A 63 -20.33 4.79 -10.15
CA ALA A 63 -21.40 4.24 -9.32
C ALA A 63 -21.56 2.71 -9.46
N HIS A 64 -21.10 2.14 -10.58
CA HIS A 64 -21.07 0.69 -10.81
C HIS A 64 -19.96 -0.03 -10.02
N ILE A 65 -18.98 0.70 -9.48
CA ILE A 65 -17.87 0.15 -8.71
C ILE A 65 -18.24 0.13 -7.24
N ARG A 66 -18.15 -1.06 -6.62
CA ARG A 66 -18.29 -1.19 -5.18
C ARG A 66 -16.98 -0.81 -4.49
N PHE A 67 -16.85 0.44 -4.07
CA PHE A 67 -15.70 0.90 -3.29
C PHE A 67 -15.73 0.31 -1.87
N LEU A 68 -14.63 -0.34 -1.47
CA LEU A 68 -14.46 -0.91 -0.14
C LEU A 68 -13.25 -0.27 0.54
N ARG A 69 -13.49 0.43 1.66
CA ARG A 69 -12.42 1.07 2.43
C ARG A 69 -12.06 0.22 3.65
N ILE A 70 -10.94 -0.49 3.56
CA ILE A 70 -10.38 -1.28 4.65
C ILE A 70 -9.46 -0.37 5.47
N THR A 71 -9.82 -0.12 6.73
CA THR A 71 -9.00 0.72 7.63
C THR A 71 -8.40 -0.07 8.78
N ARG A 72 -9.05 -1.16 9.17
CA ARG A 72 -8.65 -2.04 10.26
C ARG A 72 -8.49 -3.47 9.75
N ARG A 73 -7.69 -4.26 10.47
CA ARG A 73 -7.47 -5.67 10.16
C ARG A 73 -8.79 -6.46 10.17
N GLN A 74 -9.66 -6.16 11.13
CA GLN A 74 -11.00 -6.77 11.24
C GLN A 74 -11.87 -6.52 10.01
N ASP A 75 -11.75 -5.36 9.34
CA ASP A 75 -12.50 -5.05 8.12
C ASP A 75 -12.08 -6.00 6.98
N ALA A 76 -10.79 -6.29 6.87
CA ALA A 76 -10.26 -7.23 5.88
C ALA A 76 -10.72 -8.66 6.17
N GLU A 77 -10.69 -9.09 7.43
CA GLU A 77 -11.15 -10.41 7.85
C GLU A 77 -12.64 -10.58 7.55
N ARG A 78 -13.49 -9.59 7.87
CA ARG A 78 -14.91 -9.58 7.52
C ARG A 78 -15.13 -9.67 6.01
N LEU A 79 -14.36 -8.92 5.22
CA LEU A 79 -14.45 -8.98 3.76
C LEU A 79 -14.13 -10.38 3.24
N ILE A 80 -13.01 -10.98 3.69
CA ILE A 80 -12.61 -12.33 3.29
C ILE A 80 -13.69 -13.35 3.66
N THR A 81 -14.24 -13.28 4.87
CA THR A 81 -15.34 -14.16 5.30
C THR A 81 -16.57 -14.00 4.41
N SER A 82 -16.99 -12.78 4.12
CA SER A 82 -18.16 -12.52 3.25
C SER A 82 -17.98 -12.99 1.81
N LEU A 83 -16.73 -13.01 1.31
CA LEU A 83 -16.43 -13.53 -0.03
C LEU A 83 -16.45 -15.06 -0.05
N LYS A 84 -15.98 -15.70 1.03
CA LYS A 84 -16.02 -17.17 1.17
C LYS A 84 -17.44 -17.70 1.33
N SER A 85 -18.32 -16.98 2.03
CA SER A 85 -19.72 -17.37 2.21
C SER A 85 -20.60 -17.15 0.98
N ARG A 86 -20.08 -16.50 -0.06
CA ARG A 86 -20.79 -16.18 -1.31
C ARG A 86 -20.46 -17.16 -2.44
N ARG A 87 -19.73 -18.23 -2.12
CA ARG A 87 -19.32 -19.30 -3.01
C ARG A 87 -20.15 -20.54 -2.72
#